data_AF-Q20668-F1
#
_entry.id   AF-Q20668-F1
#
_cell.length_a   1.000
_cell.length_b   1.000
_cell.length_c   1.000
_cell.angle_alpha   90.00
_cell.angle_beta   90.00
_cell.angle_gamma   90.00
#
_symmetry.space_group_name_H-M   'P 1'
#
loop_
_entity.id
_entity.type
_entity.pdbx_description
1 polymer ?
#
loop_
_entity_poly.entity_id
_entity_poly.type
_entity_poly.pdbx_seq_one_letter_code
_entity_poly.pdbx_strand_id
1 'polypeptide(L)'
;MFLIAFFSKKDVLDYKDARCTSEQESDFDLKGEEDGDGIFSDYYDITMFITHNCSSLNNTIRKVQRIIKKVPVTENHVELSNWKVNVTNIGMLVDSYH
;
A
#
# COMPACT_ATOMS: atom_id res chain seq x y z
N MET A 1 24.15 -18.25 22.58
CA MET A 1 22.97 -19.02 22.10
C MET A 1 21.74 -18.20 22.43
N PHE A 2 21.34 -17.29 21.53
CA PHE A 2 20.06 -16.59 21.59
C PHE A 2 19.45 -16.76 20.20
N LEU A 3 18.40 -17.58 20.12
CA LEU A 3 17.58 -17.71 18.93
C LEU A 3 16.82 -16.40 18.76
N ILE A 4 17.27 -15.54 17.85
CA ILE A 4 16.43 -14.44 17.37
C ILE A 4 15.54 -15.08 16.30
N ALA A 5 14.32 -15.42 16.70
CA ALA A 5 13.29 -15.81 15.76
C ALA A 5 12.98 -14.60 14.87
N PHE A 6 13.67 -14.49 13.74
CA PHE A 6 13.23 -13.70 12.59
C PHE A 6 11.97 -14.37 12.05
N PHE A 7 10.85 -14.25 12.78
CA PHE A 7 9.55 -14.39 12.17
C PHE A 7 9.44 -13.23 11.20
N SER A 8 9.52 -13.50 9.89
CA SER A 8 9.08 -12.57 8.85
C SER A 8 7.63 -12.20 9.16
N LYS A 9 7.44 -11.13 9.93
CA LYS A 9 6.16 -10.46 10.03
C LYS A 9 5.83 -9.98 8.62
N LYS A 10 4.56 -10.06 8.25
CA LYS A 10 4.13 -9.59 6.94
C LYS A 10 4.16 -8.06 7.00
N ASP A 11 4.89 -7.42 6.10
CA ASP A 11 4.98 -5.96 5.94
C ASP A 11 3.66 -5.31 5.47
N VAL A 12 2.52 -5.99 5.66
CA VAL A 12 1.20 -5.52 5.28
C VAL A 12 0.55 -4.92 6.51
N LEU A 13 0.51 -3.59 6.54
CA LEU A 13 -0.17 -2.84 7.59
C LEU A 13 -1.68 -3.08 7.56
N ASP A 14 -2.31 -2.96 6.39
CA ASP A 14 -3.74 -3.12 6.20
C ASP A 14 -4.08 -3.33 4.72
N TYR A 15 -5.32 -3.73 4.42
CA TYR A 15 -5.84 -3.78 3.07
C TYR A 15 -7.34 -3.43 3.02
N LYS A 16 -7.75 -2.86 1.89
CA LYS A 16 -9.16 -2.66 1.56
C LYS A 16 -9.56 -3.62 0.47
N ASP A 17 -10.63 -4.37 0.70
CA ASP A 17 -11.14 -5.36 -0.25
C ASP A 17 -11.64 -4.70 -1.55
N ALA A 18 -11.81 -5.53 -2.59
CA ALA A 18 -12.30 -5.10 -3.88
C ALA A 18 -13.66 -4.41 -3.76
N ARG A 19 -13.75 -3.20 -4.34
CA ARG A 19 -14.99 -2.43 -4.40
C ARG A 19 -15.24 -1.99 -5.83
N CYS A 20 -16.36 -2.42 -6.40
CA CYS A 20 -16.92 -1.81 -7.60
C CYS A 20 -17.63 -0.51 -7.19
N THR A 21 -17.35 0.58 -7.90
CA THR A 21 -18.03 1.86 -7.70
C THR A 21 -18.28 2.54 -9.04
N SER A 22 -19.37 3.29 -9.14
CA SER A 22 -19.64 4.21 -10.25
C SER A 22 -19.23 5.64 -9.93
N GLU A 23 -18.76 5.90 -8.70
CA GLU A 23 -18.32 7.22 -8.27
C GLU A 23 -16.92 7.53 -8.82
N GLN A 24 -16.65 8.82 -9.04
CA GLN A 24 -15.35 9.29 -9.52
C GLN A 24 -14.26 9.21 -8.45
N GLU A 25 -14.67 9.22 -7.18
CA GLU A 25 -13.79 9.15 -6.02
C GLU A 25 -14.25 8.03 -5.09
N SER A 26 -13.33 7.45 -4.33
CA SER A 26 -13.67 6.53 -3.25
C SER A 26 -12.71 6.76 -2.09
N ASP A 27 -13.28 7.08 -0.94
CA ASP A 27 -12.52 7.17 0.30
C ASP A 27 -12.01 5.79 0.72
N PHE A 28 -10.93 5.78 1.48
CA PHE A 28 -10.38 4.61 2.13
C PHE A 28 -9.77 5.04 3.47
N ASP A 29 -9.76 4.11 4.42
CA ASP A 29 -9.08 4.24 5.69
C ASP A 29 -8.29 2.94 5.85
N LEU A 30 -7.00 3.07 6.16
CA LEU A 30 -6.07 1.95 6.30
C LEU A 30 -5.24 2.20 7.55
N LYS A 31 -5.20 1.21 8.44
CA LYS A 31 -4.51 1.31 9.73
C LYS A 31 -3.81 0.00 10.05
N GLY A 32 -2.54 0.10 10.40
CA GLY A 32 -1.75 -1.04 10.85
C GLY A 32 -0.63 -0.61 11.77
N GLU A 33 0.01 -1.62 12.35
CA GLU A 33 1.11 -1.46 13.30
C GLU A 33 2.27 -2.33 12.83
N GLU A 34 3.42 -1.69 12.64
CA GLU A 34 4.67 -2.37 12.36
C GLU A 34 5.61 -2.27 13.55
N ASP A 35 6.21 -3.40 13.92
CA ASP A 35 7.11 -3.51 15.05
C ASP A 35 8.39 -4.19 14.56
N GLY A 36 9.37 -3.37 14.21
CA GLY A 36 10.70 -3.82 13.81
C GLY A 36 10.90 -3.79 12.30
N ASP A 37 11.87 -3.00 11.87
CA ASP A 37 12.51 -3.16 10.57
C ASP A 37 13.72 -4.12 10.72
N GLY A 38 14.13 -4.74 9.62
CA GLY A 38 15.39 -5.47 9.58
C GLY A 38 16.56 -4.59 10.04
N ILE A 39 17.63 -5.23 10.52
CA ILE A 39 18.82 -4.61 11.16
C ILE A 39 19.51 -3.51 10.31
N PHE A 40 19.11 -3.30 9.06
CA PHE A 40 19.84 -2.52 8.06
C PHE A 40 19.18 -1.19 7.65
N SER A 41 17.98 -0.85 8.15
CA SER A 41 17.31 0.41 7.82
C SER A 41 16.81 1.14 9.07
N ASP A 42 17.11 2.43 9.15
CA ASP A 42 16.55 3.33 10.17
C ASP A 42 15.21 3.95 9.71
N TYR A 43 14.65 3.48 8.59
CA TYR A 43 13.43 4.02 7.99
C TYR A 43 12.52 2.94 7.45
N TYR A 44 11.22 3.07 7.74
CA TYR A 44 10.14 2.36 7.08
C TYR A 44 9.74 3.06 5.77
N ASP A 45 9.48 2.27 4.72
CA ASP A 45 8.89 2.73 3.46
C ASP A 45 7.41 2.36 3.39
N ILE A 46 6.52 3.31 3.70
CA ILE A 46 5.08 3.08 3.58
C ILE A 46 4.70 3.12 2.10
N THR A 47 4.39 1.94 1.56
CA THR A 47 4.03 1.75 0.16
C THR A 47 2.58 1.31 0.03
N MET A 48 1.85 1.92 -0.89
CA MET A 48 0.49 1.53 -1.21
C MET A 48 0.42 0.92 -2.61
N PHE A 49 -0.29 -0.20 -2.67
CA PHE A 49 -0.61 -0.91 -3.89
C PHE A 49 -2.10 -0.74 -4.16
N ILE A 50 -2.45 -0.39 -5.40
CA ILE A 50 -3.83 -0.28 -5.85
C ILE A 50 -3.96 -1.08 -7.13
N THR A 51 -4.89 -2.03 -7.14
CA THR A 51 -5.26 -2.73 -8.36
C THR A 51 -6.65 -2.29 -8.78
N HIS A 52 -6.78 -1.77 -10.00
CA HIS A 52 -8.04 -1.19 -10.50
C HIS A 52 -8.23 -1.49 -11.99
N ASN A 53 -9.46 -1.39 -12.47
CA ASN A 53 -9.81 -1.48 -13.88
C ASN A 53 -10.41 -0.17 -14.43
N CYS A 54 -10.25 0.95 -13.70
CA CYS A 54 -10.67 2.29 -14.11
C CYS A 54 -9.87 2.79 -15.32
N SER A 55 -10.18 2.26 -16.50
CA SER A 55 -9.53 2.57 -17.77
C SER A 55 -10.57 3.07 -18.77
N SER A 56 -10.23 4.12 -19.54
CA SER A 56 -11.05 4.52 -20.69
C SER A 56 -10.90 3.57 -21.88
N LEU A 57 -9.88 2.70 -21.86
CA LEU A 57 -9.54 1.77 -22.92
C LEU A 57 -9.48 0.35 -22.34
N ASN A 58 -10.47 -0.47 -22.70
CA ASN A 58 -10.57 -1.91 -22.43
C ASN A 58 -10.75 -2.31 -20.95
N ASN A 59 -11.31 -3.51 -20.74
CA ASN A 59 -11.46 -4.21 -19.45
C ASN A 59 -10.10 -4.69 -18.88
N THR A 60 -9.11 -3.80 -18.85
CA THR A 60 -7.73 -4.09 -18.46
C THR A 60 -7.52 -3.75 -17.00
N ILE A 61 -6.94 -4.69 -16.25
CA ILE A 61 -6.57 -4.49 -14.85
C ILE A 61 -5.19 -3.85 -14.81
N ARG A 62 -5.03 -2.82 -13.98
CA ARG A 62 -3.78 -2.11 -13.74
C ARG A 62 -3.43 -2.11 -12.27
N LYS A 63 -2.14 -2.29 -11.99
CA LYS A 63 -1.55 -2.19 -10.65
C LYS A 63 -0.70 -0.92 -10.55
N VAL A 64 -1.02 -0.09 -9.57
CA VAL A 64 -0.28 1.12 -9.21
C VAL A 64 0.44 0.83 -7.90
N GLN A 65 1.76 1.05 -7.88
CA GLN A 65 2.58 1.02 -6.68
C GLN A 65 3.12 2.42 -6.42
N ARG A 66 2.90 2.95 -5.22
CA ARG A 66 3.40 4.26 -4.80
C ARG A 66 3.95 4.20 -3.39
N ILE A 67 5.20 4.61 -3.23
CA ILE A 67 5.74 4.96 -1.92
C ILE A 67 5.03 6.24 -1.50
N ILE A 68 4.28 6.18 -0.39
CA ILE A 68 3.55 7.33 0.15
C ILE A 68 4.46 8.16 1.05
N LYS A 69 5.26 7.51 1.90
CA LYS A 69 6.11 8.19 2.87
C LYS A 69 7.27 7.32 3.33
N LYS A 70 8.44 7.93 3.50
CA LYS A 70 9.57 7.41 4.29
C LYS A 70 9.41 7.90 5.72
N VAL A 71 9.50 7.03 6.70
CA VAL A 71 9.31 7.37 8.11
C VAL A 71 10.45 6.79 8.94
N PRO A 72 11.08 7.57 9.85
CA PRO A 72 12.07 7.02 10.77
C PRO A 72 11.49 5.91 11.65
N VAL A 73 12.26 4.87 11.97
CA VAL A 73 11.81 3.79 12.87
C VAL A 73 11.52 4.25 14.31
N THR A 74 11.98 5.45 14.67
CA THR A 74 11.71 6.09 15.96
C THR A 74 10.34 6.76 16.02
N GLU A 75 9.65 6.89 14.89
CA GLU A 75 8.32 7.49 14.83
C GLU A 75 7.29 6.49 15.34
N ASN A 76 6.53 6.90 16.36
CA ASN A 76 5.52 6.03 16.98
C ASN A 76 4.13 6.21 16.36
N HIS A 77 3.92 7.28 15.57
CA HIS A 77 2.65 7.54 14.92
C HIS A 77 2.81 8.23 13.58
N VAL A 78 2.21 7.65 12.55
CA VAL A 78 2.22 8.20 11.19
C VAL A 78 0.80 8.43 10.72
N GLU A 79 0.45 9.69 10.54
CA GLU A 79 -0.79 10.07 9.86
C GLU A 79 -0.49 10.44 8.40
N LEU A 80 -1.30 9.89 7.49
CA LEU A 80 -1.29 10.18 6.06
C LEU A 80 -2.62 10.82 5.67
N SER A 81 -2.84 12.06 6.11
CA SER A 81 -4.04 12.81 5.74
C SER A 81 -3.95 13.37 4.32
N ASN A 82 -5.09 13.45 3.63
CA ASN A 82 -5.24 14.07 2.30
C ASN A 82 -4.49 13.39 1.14
N TRP A 83 -4.12 12.12 1.27
CA TRP A 83 -3.53 11.40 0.15
C TRP A 83 -4.58 11.09 -0.92
N LYS A 84 -4.40 11.68 -2.11
CA LYS A 84 -5.26 11.46 -3.28
C LYS A 84 -4.44 10.89 -4.42
N VAL A 85 -4.97 9.87 -5.07
CA VAL A 85 -4.33 9.21 -6.21
C VAL A 85 -5.30 9.15 -7.38
N ASN A 86 -4.91 9.75 -8.50
CA ASN A 86 -5.61 9.53 -9.75
C ASN A 86 -5.09 8.22 -10.34
N VAL A 87 -5.99 7.25 -10.53
CA VAL A 87 -5.66 5.94 -11.07
C VAL A 87 -6.06 5.80 -12.55
N THR A 88 -6.83 6.74 -13.11
CA THR A 88 -7.37 6.62 -14.47
C THR A 88 -6.25 6.44 -15.49
N ASN A 89 -6.24 5.29 -16.17
CA ASN A 89 -5.23 4.91 -17.16
C ASN A 89 -3.77 4.84 -16.65
N ILE A 90 -3.53 4.78 -15.34
CA ILE A 90 -2.17 4.68 -14.74
C ILE A 90 -1.94 3.27 -14.20
N GLY A 91 -0.68 2.81 -14.21
CA GLY A 91 -0.28 1.54 -13.63
C GLY A 91 0.19 0.52 -14.66
N MET A 92 0.82 -0.54 -14.17
CA MET A 92 1.27 -1.66 -14.98
C MET A 92 0.09 -2.58 -15.27
N LEU A 93 -0.03 -3.08 -16.50
CA LEU A 93 -1.03 -4.09 -16.83
C LEU A 93 -0.75 -5.37 -16.05
N VAL A 94 -1.80 -5.94 -15.46
CA VAL A 94 -1.75 -7.21 -14.72
C VAL A 94 -2.93 -8.09 -15.13
N ASP A 95 -2.78 -9.40 -14.97
CA ASP A 95 -3.79 -10.38 -15.38
C ASP A 95 -4.86 -10.62 -14.31
N SER A 96 -4.65 -10.17 -13.07
CA SER A 96 -5.57 -10.36 -11.94
C SER A 96 -5.41 -9.27 -10.87
N TYR A 97 -6.32 -9.23 -9.89
CA TYR A 97 -6.36 -8.19 -8.85
C TYR A 97 -5.30 -8.36 -7.72
N HIS A 98 -4.49 -9.42 -7.75
CA HIS A 98 -3.58 -9.82 -6.67
C HIS A 98 -2.21 -9.11 -6.67
#